data_AF-A0A7S0ZJW5-F1
#
_entry.id   AF-A0A7S0ZJW5-F1
#
_cell.length_a   1.000
_cell.length_b   1.000
_cell.length_c   1.000
_cell.angle_alpha   90.00
_cell.angle_beta   90.00
_cell.angle_gamma   90.00
#
_symmetry.space_group_name_H-M   'P 1'
#
loop_
_entity.id
_entity.type
_entity.pdbx_description
1 polymer ?
#
loop_
_entity_poly.entity_id
_entity_poly.type
_entity_poly.pdbx_seq_one_letter_code
_entity_poly.pdbx_strand_id
1 'polypeptide(L)'
;VSKSPLLAHVSESIHGASTIRALQLENEFCTMNYRFIDDNVRCSILGVACNRWLAARLELVGIGIVTSACLACAVALGSIDAGLAGLAISYALKITNSLSWMVRVATDAETQMNSVERAHAYSNIPPEAPASIE
;
A
#
# COMPACT_ATOMS: atom_id res chain seq x y z
N VAL A 1 8.82 -5.16 6.66
CA VAL A 1 9.90 -5.86 7.40
C VAL A 1 11.30 -5.41 6.96
N SER A 2 11.53 -5.09 5.68
CA SER A 2 12.81 -4.57 5.14
C SER A 2 13.28 -3.21 5.68
N LYS A 3 12.36 -2.35 6.14
CA LYS A 3 12.67 -0.99 6.61
C LYS A 3 13.38 -0.97 7.97
N SER A 4 13.14 -1.96 8.84
CA SER A 4 13.69 -1.98 10.20
C SER A 4 15.21 -2.18 10.22
N PRO A 5 15.80 -3.17 9.51
CA PRO A 5 17.26 -3.31 9.41
C PRO A 5 17.96 -2.08 8.84
N LEU A 6 17.35 -1.42 7.85
CA LEU A 6 17.88 -0.18 7.27
C LEU A 6 18.01 0.92 8.33
N LEU A 7 16.96 1.16 9.11
CA LEU A 7 16.98 2.19 10.16
C LEU A 7 17.94 1.82 11.30
N ALA A 8 18.01 0.54 11.67
CA ALA A 8 18.96 0.05 12.66
C ALA A 8 20.41 0.29 12.21
N HIS A 9 20.75 -0.08 10.97
CA HIS A 9 22.10 0.14 10.41
C HIS A 9 22.48 1.63 10.37
N VAL A 10 21.53 2.51 10.02
CA VAL A 10 21.77 3.96 10.06
C VAL A 10 22.04 4.43 11.49
N SER A 11 21.24 3.99 12.45
CA SER A 11 21.42 4.33 13.86
C SER A 11 22.77 3.85 14.39
N GLU A 12 23.14 2.61 14.11
CA GLU A 12 24.44 2.02 14.49
C GLU A 12 25.61 2.77 13.84
N SER A 13 25.50 3.09 12.55
CA SER A 13 26.54 3.84 11.83
C SER A 13 26.77 5.24 12.44
N ILE A 14 25.70 5.91 12.88
CA ILE A 14 25.79 7.23 13.51
C ILE A 14 26.49 7.13 14.88
N HIS A 15 26.09 6.17 15.72
CA HIS A 15 26.70 5.98 17.04
C HIS A 15 28.16 5.51 16.94
N GLY A 16 28.50 4.72 15.92
CA GLY A 16 29.84 4.17 15.67
C GLY A 16 30.73 4.99 14.73
N ALA A 17 30.34 6.21 14.36
CA ALA A 17 30.99 6.98 13.28
C ALA A 17 32.48 7.30 13.53
N SER A 18 32.92 7.41 14.78
CA SER A 18 34.35 7.58 15.12
C SER A 18 35.14 6.30 14.85
N THR A 19 34.62 5.15 15.28
CA THR A 19 35.23 3.83 15.09
C THR A 19 35.32 3.44 13.62
N ILE A 20 34.25 3.66 12.85
CA ILE A 20 34.22 3.35 11.42
C ILE A 20 35.30 4.13 10.67
N ARG A 21 35.44 5.44 10.95
CA ARG A 21 36.48 6.29 10.34
C ARG A 21 37.89 5.92 10.80
N ALA A 22 38.06 5.57 12.07
CA ALA A 22 39.35 5.15 12.61
C ALA A 22 39.85 3.85 11.93
N LEU A 23 38.92 2.96 11.56
CA LEU A 23 39.21 1.69 10.88
C LEU A 23 39.16 1.78 9.35
N GLN A 24 38.84 2.96 8.78
CA GLN A 24 38.70 3.20 7.34
C GLN A 24 37.69 2.25 6.65
N LEU A 25 36.59 1.93 7.33
CA LEU A 25 35.54 1.01 6.86
C LEU A 25 34.33 1.72 6.22
N GLU A 26 34.43 3.00 5.86
CA GLU A 26 33.31 3.80 5.36
C GLU A 26 32.69 3.19 4.10
N ASN A 27 33.52 2.71 3.17
CA ASN A 27 33.03 2.11 1.92
C ASN A 27 32.25 0.81 2.16
N GLU A 28 32.74 -0.06 3.05
CA GLU A 28 32.05 -1.31 3.44
C GLU A 28 30.66 -1.01 4.02
N PHE A 29 30.58 -0.06 4.95
CA PHE A 29 29.31 0.38 5.55
C PHE A 29 28.37 1.03 4.52
N CYS A 30 28.90 1.81 3.58
CA CYS A 30 28.11 2.38 2.48
C CYS A 30 27.55 1.27 1.56
N THR A 31 28.37 0.30 1.15
CA THR A 31 27.92 -0.84 0.34
C THR A 31 26.86 -1.65 1.06
N MET A 32 27.01 -1.87 2.37
CA MET A 32 26.01 -2.55 3.18
C MET A 32 24.70 -1.76 3.24
N ASN A 33 24.77 -0.44 3.40
CA ASN A 33 23.60 0.43 3.38
C ASN A 33 22.86 0.37 2.05
N TYR A 34 23.57 0.38 0.92
CA TYR A 34 22.96 0.24 -0.40
C TYR A 34 22.20 -1.09 -0.55
N ARG A 35 22.74 -2.19 -0.03
CA ARG A 35 22.01 -3.47 -0.02
C ARG A 35 20.70 -3.40 0.76
N PHE A 36 20.71 -2.79 1.95
CA PHE A 36 19.48 -2.62 2.73
C PHE A 36 18.46 -1.70 2.04
N ILE A 37 18.92 -0.67 1.34
CA ILE A 37 18.06 0.19 0.52
C ILE A 37 17.45 -0.62 -0.62
N ASP A 38 18.25 -1.37 -1.37
CA ASP A 38 17.79 -2.19 -2.50
C ASP A 38 16.72 -3.20 -2.07
N ASP A 39 16.95 -3.90 -0.97
CA ASP A 39 15.98 -4.86 -0.42
C ASP A 39 14.66 -4.17 -0.05
N ASN A 40 14.73 -2.98 0.54
CA ASN A 40 13.54 -2.21 0.88
C ASN A 40 12.80 -1.67 -0.35
N VAL A 41 13.54 -1.15 -1.34
CA VAL A 41 12.98 -0.61 -2.58
C VAL A 41 12.33 -1.71 -3.40
N ARG A 42 12.93 -2.91 -3.50
CA ARG A 42 12.33 -4.07 -4.16
C ARG A 42 10.94 -4.38 -3.60
N CYS A 43 10.82 -4.45 -2.27
CA CYS A 43 9.53 -4.68 -1.62
C CYS A 43 8.52 -3.56 -1.92
N SER A 44 8.97 -2.31 -1.90
CA SER A 44 8.12 -1.16 -2.18
C SER A 44 7.62 -1.15 -3.63
N ILE A 45 8.49 -1.44 -4.60
CA ILE A 45 8.13 -1.51 -6.03
C ILE A 45 7.13 -2.62 -6.28
N LEU A 46 7.30 -3.79 -5.64
CA LEU A 46 6.33 -4.89 -5.72
C LEU A 46 4.96 -4.47 -5.20
N GLY A 47 4.89 -3.71 -4.09
CA GLY A 47 3.64 -3.14 -3.58
C GLY A 47 2.98 -2.19 -4.58
N VAL A 48 3.75 -1.31 -5.22
CA VAL A 48 3.24 -0.42 -6.28
C VAL A 48 2.74 -1.22 -7.49
N ALA A 49 3.48 -2.26 -7.91
CA ALA A 49 3.09 -3.12 -9.02
C ALA A 49 1.78 -3.87 -8.74
N CYS A 50 1.59 -4.40 -7.54
CA CYS A 50 0.34 -5.04 -7.12
C CYS A 50 -0.83 -4.05 -7.16
N ASN A 51 -0.63 -2.83 -6.66
CA ASN A 51 -1.64 -1.78 -6.72
C ASN A 51 -2.03 -1.40 -8.16
N ARG A 52 -1.06 -1.33 -9.09
CA ARG A 52 -1.34 -1.08 -10.51
C ARG A 52 -2.06 -2.24 -11.18
N TRP A 53 -1.68 -3.48 -10.85
CA TRP A 53 -2.34 -4.67 -11.36
C TRP A 53 -3.81 -4.74 -10.93
N LEU A 54 -4.07 -4.47 -9.64
CA LEU A 54 -5.43 -4.40 -9.10
C LEU A 54 -6.25 -3.30 -9.78
N ALA A 55 -5.67 -2.10 -9.96
CA ALA A 55 -6.33 -1.01 -10.67
C ALA A 55 -6.73 -1.41 -12.10
N ALA A 56 -5.83 -2.05 -12.85
CA ALA A 56 -6.12 -2.52 -14.21
C ALA A 56 -7.26 -3.57 -14.23
N ARG A 57 -7.33 -4.45 -13.24
CA ARG A 57 -8.44 -5.40 -13.10
C ARG A 57 -9.77 -4.70 -12.80
N LEU A 58 -9.78 -3.68 -11.96
CA LEU A 58 -10.97 -2.90 -11.64
C LEU A 58 -11.48 -2.11 -12.85
N GLU A 59 -10.56 -1.56 -13.66
CA GLU A 59 -10.93 -0.90 -14.92
C GLU A 59 -11.61 -1.86 -15.90
N LEU A 60 -11.14 -3.11 -16.02
CA LEU A 60 -11.78 -4.12 -16.86
C LEU A 60 -13.21 -4.44 -16.39
N VAL A 61 -13.43 -4.54 -15.07
CA VAL A 61 -14.77 -4.73 -14.50
C VAL A 61 -15.65 -3.51 -14.80
N GLY A 62 -15.10 -2.30 -14.67
CA GLY A 62 -15.79 -1.06 -15.00
C GLY A 62 -16.23 -0.98 -16.47
N ILE A 63 -15.35 -1.36 -17.39
CA ILE A 63 -15.69 -1.46 -18.82
C ILE A 63 -16.86 -2.45 -19.00
N GLY A 64 -16.82 -3.61 -18.36
CA GLY A 64 -17.91 -4.58 -18.39
C GLY A 64 -19.26 -4.00 -17.94
N ILE A 65 -19.27 -3.24 -16.83
CA ILE A 65 -20.47 -2.56 -16.33
C ILE A 65 -20.99 -1.55 -17.36
N VAL A 66 -20.12 -0.69 -17.89
CA VAL A 66 -20.52 0.33 -18.87
C VAL A 66 -21.04 -0.32 -20.15
N THR A 67 -20.35 -1.34 -20.68
CA THR A 67 -20.80 -2.08 -21.87
C THR A 67 -22.16 -2.73 -21.63
N SER A 68 -22.39 -3.33 -20.46
CA SER A 68 -23.68 -3.93 -20.12
C SER A 68 -24.81 -2.89 -20.04
N ALA A 69 -24.54 -1.71 -19.47
CA ALA A 69 -25.51 -0.62 -19.37
C ALA A 69 -25.87 -0.07 -20.76
N CYS A 70 -24.86 0.14 -21.62
CA CYS A 70 -25.06 0.57 -23.00
C CYS A 70 -25.85 -0.46 -23.81
N LEU A 71 -25.53 -1.76 -23.68
CA LEU A 71 -26.24 -2.84 -24.36
C LEU A 71 -27.70 -2.92 -23.92
N ALA A 72 -27.97 -2.81 -22.62
CA ALA A 72 -29.34 -2.79 -22.09
C ALA A 72 -30.15 -1.60 -22.63
N CYS A 73 -29.55 -0.40 -22.68
CA CYS A 73 -30.19 0.77 -23.26
C CYS A 73 -30.45 0.61 -24.76
N ALA A 74 -29.53 -0.01 -25.49
CA ALA A 74 -29.68 -0.27 -26.92
C ALA A 74 -30.79 -1.29 -27.23
N VAL A 75 -30.96 -2.32 -26.39
CA VAL A 75 -32.07 -3.28 -26.50
C VAL A 75 -33.41 -2.63 -26.14
N ALA A 76 -33.42 -1.72 -25.16
CA ALA A 76 -34.62 -0.99 -24.73
C ALA A 76 -34.93 0.26 -25.58
N LEU A 77 -34.27 0.42 -26.73
CA LEU A 77 -34.43 1.59 -27.60
C LEU A 77 -35.89 1.74 -28.05
N GLY A 78 -36.46 2.94 -27.87
CA GLY A 78 -37.87 3.23 -28.16
C GLY A 78 -38.85 2.88 -27.02
N SER A 79 -38.41 2.14 -26.00
CA SER A 79 -39.21 1.84 -24.80
C SER A 79 -38.80 2.69 -23.58
N ILE A 80 -37.57 3.21 -23.58
CA ILE A 80 -37.01 4.01 -22.49
C ILE A 80 -36.84 5.47 -22.92
N ASP A 81 -37.05 6.39 -21.97
CA ASP A 81 -36.76 7.80 -22.19
C ASP A 81 -35.25 8.03 -22.38
N ALA A 82 -34.89 8.88 -23.35
CA ALA A 82 -33.50 9.17 -23.68
C ALA A 82 -32.75 9.82 -22.51
N GLY A 83 -33.44 10.61 -21.69
CA GLY A 83 -32.88 11.19 -20.46
C GLY A 83 -32.52 10.12 -19.43
N LEU A 84 -33.40 9.14 -19.22
CA LEU A 84 -33.15 8.03 -18.29
C LEU A 84 -31.99 7.14 -18.76
N ALA A 85 -31.88 6.87 -20.07
CA ALA A 85 -30.75 6.14 -20.64
C ALA A 85 -29.42 6.89 -20.45
N GLY A 86 -29.41 8.21 -20.69
CA GLY A 86 -28.25 9.06 -20.46
C GLY A 86 -27.81 9.07 -18.98
N LEU A 87 -28.77 9.11 -18.05
CA LEU A 87 -28.51 9.01 -16.62
C LEU A 87 -27.90 7.67 -16.24
N ALA A 88 -28.45 6.56 -16.74
CA ALA A 88 -27.95 5.21 -16.46
C ALA A 88 -26.49 5.02 -16.89
N ILE A 89 -26.15 5.44 -18.11
CA ILE A 89 -24.78 5.37 -18.64
C ILE A 89 -23.85 6.29 -17.84
N SER A 90 -24.30 7.50 -17.49
CA SER A 90 -23.53 8.44 -16.67
C SER A 90 -23.20 7.88 -15.28
N TYR A 91 -24.15 7.17 -14.65
CA TYR A 91 -23.90 6.50 -13.37
C TYR A 91 -22.98 5.28 -13.52
N ALA A 92 -23.13 4.48 -14.58
CA ALA A 92 -22.22 3.36 -14.86
C ALA A 92 -20.76 3.82 -14.99
N LEU A 93 -20.53 4.94 -15.69
CA LEU A 93 -19.20 5.56 -15.82
C LEU A 93 -18.66 6.03 -14.46
N LYS A 94 -19.49 6.66 -13.63
CA LYS A 94 -19.09 7.13 -12.29
C LYS A 94 -18.72 5.99 -11.34
N ILE A 95 -19.51 4.91 -11.34
CA ILE A 95 -19.31 3.75 -10.46
C ILE A 95 -17.91 3.15 -10.66
N THR A 96 -17.41 3.10 -11.89
CA THR A 96 -16.07 2.58 -12.21
C THR A 96 -14.98 3.33 -11.44
N ASN A 97 -14.98 4.66 -11.51
CA ASN A 97 -13.98 5.48 -10.83
C ASN A 97 -14.12 5.38 -9.30
N SER A 98 -15.35 5.37 -8.80
CA SER A 98 -15.61 5.22 -7.36
C SER A 98 -15.13 3.87 -6.82
N LEU A 99 -15.33 2.79 -7.57
CA LEU A 99 -14.89 1.44 -7.16
C LEU A 99 -13.37 1.36 -7.10
N SER A 100 -12.66 1.87 -8.11
CA SER A 100 -11.20 1.94 -8.13
C SER A 100 -10.63 2.75 -6.95
N TRP A 101 -11.26 3.89 -6.62
CA TRP A 101 -10.87 4.69 -5.47
C TRP A 101 -11.14 3.99 -4.14
N MET A 102 -12.33 3.39 -3.99
CA MET A 102 -12.72 2.68 -2.77
C MET A 102 -11.78 1.53 -2.45
N VAL A 103 -11.45 0.70 -3.45
CA VAL A 103 -10.52 -0.42 -3.26
C VAL A 103 -9.13 0.08 -2.85
N ARG A 104 -8.63 1.16 -3.46
CA ARG A 104 -7.37 1.77 -3.05
C ARG A 104 -7.39 2.19 -1.58
N VAL A 105 -8.42 2.91 -1.17
CA VAL A 105 -8.56 3.37 0.23
C VAL A 105 -8.65 2.19 1.19
N ALA A 106 -9.37 1.13 0.83
CA ALA A 106 -9.46 -0.08 1.64
C ALA A 106 -8.08 -0.77 1.81
N THR A 107 -7.34 -0.95 0.72
CA THR A 107 -5.98 -1.54 0.75
C THR A 107 -5.01 -0.69 1.57
N ASP A 108 -5.08 0.64 1.43
CA ASP A 108 -4.25 1.56 2.20
C ASP A 108 -4.60 1.51 3.70
N ALA A 109 -5.89 1.41 4.04
CA ALA A 109 -6.35 1.26 5.40
C ALA A 109 -5.90 -0.06 6.05
N GLU A 110 -6.04 -1.19 5.35
CA GLU A 110 -5.52 -2.49 5.80
C GLU A 110 -4.01 -2.44 6.04
N THR A 111 -3.27 -1.82 5.10
CA THR A 111 -1.82 -1.65 5.24
C THR A 111 -1.45 -0.86 6.49
N GLN A 112 -2.19 0.22 6.78
CA GLN A 112 -1.98 1.05 7.97
C GLN A 112 -2.38 0.32 9.26
N MET A 113 -3.43 -0.51 9.22
CA MET A 113 -3.93 -1.25 10.38
C MET A 113 -2.89 -2.21 10.97
N ASN A 114 -1.96 -2.72 10.16
CA ASN A 114 -0.80 -3.49 10.66
C ASN A 114 0.01 -2.74 11.73
N SER A 115 0.06 -1.39 11.67
CA SER A 115 0.75 -0.59 12.68
C SER A 115 -0.03 -0.55 14.00
N VAL A 116 -1.35 -0.50 13.92
CA VAL A 116 -2.25 -0.55 15.10
C VAL A 116 -2.17 -1.92 15.75
N GLU A 117 -2.21 -2.99 14.96
CA GLU A 117 -2.04 -4.36 15.44
C GLU A 117 -0.71 -4.53 16.19
N ARG A 118 0.39 -3.99 15.66
CA ARG A 118 1.69 -4.01 16.35
C ARG A 118 1.67 -3.24 17.67
N ALA A 119 1.06 -2.05 17.71
CA ALA A 119 0.95 -1.27 18.94
C ALA A 119 0.13 -2.01 20.01
N HIS A 120 -0.97 -2.63 19.61
CA HIS A 120 -1.80 -3.47 20.47
C HIS A 120 -1.06 -4.75 20.92
N ALA A 121 -0.21 -5.33 20.07
CA ALA A 121 0.63 -6.45 20.48
C ALA A 121 1.60 -6.03 21.60
N TYR A 122 2.20 -4.84 21.50
CA TYR A 122 3.09 -4.31 22.54
C TYR A 122 2.39 -4.01 23.88
N SER A 123 1.09 -3.66 23.87
CA SER A 123 0.34 -3.42 25.11
C SER A 123 -0.02 -4.68 25.89
N ASN A 124 0.05 -5.85 25.26
CA ASN A 124 -0.34 -7.14 25.87
C ASN A 124 0.86 -8.00 26.28
N ILE A 125 2.09 -7.47 26.21
CA ILE A 125 3.29 -8.19 26.60
C ILE A 125 3.34 -8.30 28.13
N PRO A 126 3.72 -9.45 28.71
CA PRO A 126 3.89 -9.58 30.15
C PRO A 126 4.87 -8.53 30.68
N PRO A 127 4.53 -7.81 31.77
CA PRO A 127 5.40 -6.81 32.34
C PRO A 127 6.68 -7.45 32.87
N GLU A 128 7.77 -6.69 32.80
CA GLU A 128 9.02 -7.07 33.46
C GLU A 128 8.84 -7.11 34.99
N ALA A 129 9.72 -7.83 35.68
CA ALA A 129 9.70 -7.90 37.14
C ALA A 129 9.81 -6.49 37.76
N PRO A 130 9.16 -6.23 38.91
CA PRO A 130 9.24 -4.93 39.57
C PRO A 130 10.70 -4.56 39.88
N ALA A 131 11.04 -3.30 39.63
CA ALA A 131 12.42 -2.80 39.76
C ALA A 131 12.97 -2.83 41.19
N SER A 132 12.09 -2.93 42.19
CA SER A 132 12.43 -3.14 43.60
C SER A 132 11.51 -4.20 44.18
N ILE A 133 12.09 -5.20 44.84
CA ILE A 133 11.40 -6.19 45.65
C ILE A 133 11.50 -5.67 47.09
N GLU A 134 10.39 -5.18 47.67
CA GLU A 134 10.31 -4.92 49.11
C GLU A 134 10.09 -6.21 49.89
#